data_AF-A0A7S4LKY0-F1
#
_entry.id   AF-A0A7S4LKY0-F1
#
_cell.length_a   1.000
_cell.length_b   1.000
_cell.length_c   1.000
_cell.angle_alpha   90.00
_cell.angle_beta   90.00
_cell.angle_gamma   90.00
#
_symmetry.space_group_name_H-M   'P 1'
#
loop_
_entity.id
_entity.type
_entity.pdbx_description
1 polymer ?
#
loop_
_entity_poly.entity_id
_entity_poly.type
_entity_poly.pdbx_seq_one_letter_code
_entity_poly.pdbx_strand_id
1 'polypeptide(L)'
;GDFKSANMVFRNVESPEPTVASFDWQWTGPGVGATDLIYLCAMSLADEVVANYEAAVLRPYHEELTAALGGNESVYPFGTLCMEFQWATVDFVRWLVVGRLCGFTPETLASRARKKDANQAECLRSLPRLVWLLRLAQECMGAIQERE
;
A
#
# COMPACT_ATOMS: atom_id res chain seq x y z
N GLY A 1 6.64 -6.36 -3.85
CA GLY A 1 7.68 -5.32 -3.88
C GLY A 1 7.42 -4.17 -4.85
N ASP A 2 6.38 -4.19 -5.68
CA ASP A 2 5.96 -3.04 -6.52
C ASP A 2 4.49 -3.22 -6.95
N PHE A 3 3.64 -3.64 -6.01
CA PHE A 3 2.25 -3.99 -6.29
C PHE A 3 1.39 -2.73 -6.38
N LYS A 4 1.14 -2.26 -7.60
CA LYS A 4 0.44 -1.01 -7.89
C LYS A 4 -0.44 -1.13 -9.14
N SER A 5 -1.40 -0.24 -9.31
CA SER A 5 -2.34 -0.26 -10.43
C SER A 5 -1.68 -0.20 -11.80
N ALA A 6 -0.52 0.45 -11.92
CA ALA A 6 0.25 0.49 -13.17
C ALA A 6 0.76 -0.89 -13.63
N ASN A 7 0.85 -1.84 -12.69
CA ASN A 7 1.30 -3.22 -12.92
C ASN A 7 0.11 -4.19 -12.97
N MET A 8 -1.10 -3.69 -13.23
CA MET A 8 -2.34 -4.47 -13.28
C MET A 8 -3.11 -4.20 -14.59
N VAL A 9 -3.70 -5.24 -15.14
CA VAL A 9 -4.64 -5.16 -16.26
C VAL A 9 -5.99 -5.66 -15.79
N PHE A 10 -7.01 -4.82 -15.93
CA PHE A 10 -8.38 -5.12 -15.55
C PHE A 10 -9.21 -5.51 -16.78
N ARG A 11 -10.06 -6.52 -16.62
CA ARG A 11 -11.09 -6.92 -17.58
C ARG A 11 -12.44 -6.90 -16.88
N ASN A 12 -13.49 -6.48 -17.59
CA ASN A 12 -14.86 -6.39 -17.08
C ASN A 12 -14.98 -5.46 -15.86
N VAL A 13 -14.44 -4.24 -15.95
CA VAL A 13 -14.40 -3.27 -14.83
C VAL A 13 -15.79 -2.87 -14.28
N GLU A 14 -16.85 -3.10 -15.05
CA GLU A 14 -18.24 -2.87 -14.60
C GLU A 14 -18.83 -4.07 -13.84
N SER A 15 -18.13 -5.21 -13.81
CA SER A 15 -18.50 -6.39 -13.02
C SER A 15 -18.26 -6.15 -11.53
N PRO A 16 -19.09 -6.68 -10.62
CA PRO A 16 -18.79 -6.70 -9.19
C PRO A 16 -17.50 -7.47 -8.87
N GLU A 17 -17.13 -8.43 -9.73
CA GLU A 17 -15.89 -9.19 -9.65
C GLU A 17 -15.11 -9.01 -10.97
N PRO A 18 -14.33 -7.92 -11.12
CA PRO A 18 -13.50 -7.73 -12.28
C PRO A 18 -12.36 -8.75 -12.30
N THR A 19 -12.00 -9.24 -13.48
CA THR A 19 -10.82 -10.10 -13.60
C THR A 19 -9.58 -9.21 -13.66
N VAL A 20 -8.59 -9.53 -12.85
CA VAL A 20 -7.32 -8.78 -12.78
C VAL A 20 -6.16 -9.69 -13.13
N ALA A 21 -5.27 -9.23 -13.99
CA ALA A 21 -3.99 -9.85 -14.25
C ALA A 21 -2.86 -8.90 -13.81
N SER A 22 -2.00 -9.36 -12.92
CA SER A 22 -0.81 -8.60 -12.49
C SER A 22 0.40 -9.00 -13.32
N PHE A 23 1.27 -8.03 -13.61
CA PHE A 23 2.51 -8.21 -14.35
C PHE A 23 3.65 -7.42 -13.69
N ASP A 24 4.82 -7.41 -14.33
CA ASP A 24 6.05 -6.75 -13.82
C ASP A 24 6.52 -7.29 -12.46
N TRP A 25 6.96 -8.56 -12.49
CA TRP A 25 7.44 -9.30 -11.33
C TRP A 25 8.92 -9.04 -10.99
N GLN A 26 9.53 -7.98 -11.52
CA GLN A 26 10.98 -7.73 -11.35
C GLN A 26 11.38 -7.50 -9.87
N TRP A 27 10.43 -7.10 -9.03
CA TRP A 27 10.61 -6.86 -7.58
C TRP A 27 9.96 -7.94 -6.70
N THR A 28 9.71 -9.14 -7.25
CA THR A 28 9.27 -10.28 -6.43
C THR A 28 10.42 -10.87 -5.63
N GLY A 29 10.10 -11.37 -4.45
CA GLY A 29 11.03 -12.10 -3.60
C GLY A 29 10.32 -12.59 -2.34
N PRO A 30 11.06 -13.23 -1.42
CA PRO A 30 10.56 -13.56 -0.10
C PRO A 30 10.08 -12.31 0.65
N GLY A 31 8.98 -12.40 1.38
CA GLY A 31 8.42 -11.27 2.13
C GLY A 31 7.04 -11.59 2.71
N VAL A 32 6.39 -10.55 3.21
CA VAL A 32 5.02 -10.60 3.76
C VAL A 32 4.06 -9.87 2.82
N GLY A 33 2.84 -10.36 2.71
CA GLY A 33 1.82 -9.75 1.83
C GLY A 33 1.51 -8.30 2.21
N ALA A 34 1.68 -7.94 3.48
CA ALA A 34 1.50 -6.57 3.97
C ALA A 34 2.41 -5.54 3.27
N THR A 35 3.58 -5.96 2.75
CA THR A 35 4.43 -5.11 1.91
C THR A 35 3.72 -4.70 0.63
N ASP A 36 3.05 -5.62 -0.05
CA ASP A 36 2.31 -5.29 -1.26
C ASP A 36 1.07 -4.43 -0.97
N LEU A 37 0.44 -4.61 0.19
CA LEU A 37 -0.68 -3.77 0.63
C LEU A 37 -0.28 -2.31 0.82
N ILE A 38 0.86 -2.02 1.45
CA ILE A 38 1.30 -0.63 1.60
C ILE A 38 1.69 0.00 0.25
N TYR A 39 2.28 -0.76 -0.67
CA TYR A 39 2.53 -0.27 -2.04
C TYR A 39 1.21 0.09 -2.74
N LEU A 40 0.19 -0.78 -2.64
CA LEU A 40 -1.12 -0.52 -3.22
C LEU A 40 -1.77 0.74 -2.62
N CYS A 41 -1.77 0.84 -1.29
CA CYS A 41 -2.26 2.00 -0.55
C CYS A 41 -1.48 3.27 -0.90
N ALA A 42 -0.16 3.26 -0.93
CA ALA A 42 0.61 4.48 -1.16
C ALA A 42 0.57 4.95 -2.62
N MET A 43 0.44 4.02 -3.57
CA MET A 43 0.68 4.30 -4.99
C MET A 43 -0.58 4.35 -5.85
N SER A 44 -1.69 3.71 -5.43
CA SER A 44 -2.77 3.37 -6.37
C SER A 44 -4.19 3.68 -5.91
N LEU A 45 -4.50 3.44 -4.63
CA LEU A 45 -5.89 3.53 -4.15
C LEU A 45 -6.38 4.98 -4.03
N ALA A 46 -7.69 5.19 -4.09
CA ALA A 46 -8.31 6.49 -3.86
C ALA A 46 -8.20 6.96 -2.39
N ASP A 47 -8.27 8.27 -2.14
CA ASP A 47 -8.04 8.85 -0.79
C ASP A 47 -9.10 8.38 0.21
N GLU A 48 -10.33 8.15 -0.24
CA GLU A 48 -11.45 7.69 0.61
C GLU A 48 -11.25 6.24 1.07
N VAL A 49 -10.60 5.41 0.24
CA VAL A 49 -10.30 4.01 0.57
C VAL A 49 -9.22 3.94 1.64
N VAL A 50 -8.14 4.72 1.49
CA VAL A 50 -7.04 4.67 2.47
C VAL A 50 -7.35 5.39 3.78
N ALA A 51 -8.30 6.32 3.79
CA ALA A 51 -8.81 6.91 5.02
C ALA A 51 -9.40 5.86 5.98
N ASN A 52 -9.87 4.72 5.44
CA ASN A 52 -10.36 3.59 6.21
C ASN A 52 -9.66 2.28 5.81
N TYR A 53 -8.34 2.33 5.63
CA TYR A 53 -7.55 1.23 5.07
C TYR A 53 -7.71 -0.09 5.83
N GLU A 54 -7.92 -0.07 7.16
CA GLU A 54 -8.10 -1.29 7.93
C GLU A 54 -9.34 -2.07 7.46
N ALA A 55 -10.49 -1.39 7.35
CA ALA A 55 -11.74 -2.02 6.92
C ALA A 55 -11.82 -2.19 5.40
N ALA A 56 -11.22 -1.28 4.62
CA ALA A 56 -11.34 -1.28 3.17
C ALA A 56 -10.25 -2.09 2.45
N VAL A 57 -9.13 -2.39 3.12
CA VAL A 57 -7.97 -3.08 2.50
C VAL A 57 -7.55 -4.28 3.33
N LEU A 58 -7.19 -4.08 4.61
CA LEU A 58 -6.58 -5.15 5.41
C LEU A 58 -7.57 -6.28 5.71
N ARG A 59 -8.80 -5.92 6.10
CA ARG A 59 -9.83 -6.90 6.47
C ARG A 59 -10.27 -7.76 5.27
N PRO A 60 -10.64 -7.20 4.10
CA PRO A 60 -10.93 -8.01 2.93
C PRO A 60 -9.73 -8.89 2.49
N TYR A 61 -8.51 -8.35 2.54
CA TYR A 61 -7.32 -9.14 2.21
C TYR A 61 -7.13 -10.33 3.17
N HIS A 62 -7.34 -10.12 4.46
CA HIS A 62 -7.25 -11.17 5.48
C HIS A 62 -8.32 -12.24 5.31
N GLU A 63 -9.57 -11.84 5.04
CA GLU A 63 -10.68 -12.75 4.78
C GLU A 63 -10.38 -13.65 3.55
N GLU A 64 -9.93 -13.05 2.44
CA GLU A 64 -9.58 -13.81 1.23
C GLU A 64 -8.36 -14.72 1.43
N LEU A 65 -7.33 -14.22 2.12
CA LEU A 65 -6.13 -15.01 2.42
C LEU A 65 -6.47 -16.21 3.32
N THR A 66 -7.25 -16.01 4.37
CA THR A 66 -7.64 -17.08 5.29
C THR A 66 -8.56 -18.09 4.62
N ALA A 67 -9.50 -17.65 3.78
CA ALA A 67 -10.31 -18.53 2.94
C ALA A 67 -9.44 -19.40 2.02
N ALA A 68 -8.45 -18.81 1.35
CA ALA A 68 -7.51 -19.54 0.49
C ALA A 68 -6.61 -20.54 1.27
N LEU A 69 -6.33 -20.25 2.54
CA LEU A 69 -5.59 -21.14 3.45
C LEU A 69 -6.48 -22.22 4.11
N GLY A 70 -7.69 -22.43 3.63
CA GLY A 70 -8.62 -23.45 4.13
C GLY A 70 -9.54 -22.97 5.26
N GLY A 71 -9.71 -21.66 5.41
CA GLY A 71 -10.64 -21.03 6.35
C GLY A 71 -10.19 -21.04 7.82
N ASN A 72 -8.92 -21.35 8.09
CA ASN A 72 -8.40 -21.41 9.46
C ASN A 72 -7.66 -20.12 9.83
N GLU A 73 -8.35 -19.19 10.48
CA GLU A 73 -7.77 -17.93 10.99
C GLU A 73 -6.62 -18.14 11.99
N SER A 74 -6.53 -19.30 12.64
CA SER A 74 -5.43 -19.59 13.56
C SER A 74 -4.07 -19.69 12.86
N VAL A 75 -4.06 -19.97 11.55
CA VAL A 75 -2.83 -20.06 10.74
C VAL A 75 -2.23 -18.67 10.52
N TYR A 76 -3.09 -17.67 10.30
CA TYR A 76 -2.67 -16.29 10.08
C TYR A 76 -3.69 -15.34 10.69
N PRO A 77 -3.55 -14.99 11.98
CA PRO A 77 -4.49 -14.10 12.67
C PRO A 77 -4.47 -12.68 12.10
N PHE A 78 -5.59 -11.98 12.16
CA PHE A 78 -5.68 -10.60 11.66
C PHE A 78 -4.68 -9.65 12.34
N GLY A 79 -4.43 -9.86 13.64
CA GLY A 79 -3.43 -9.09 14.39
C GLY A 79 -2.01 -9.23 13.82
N THR A 80 -1.67 -10.40 13.24
CA THR A 80 -0.39 -10.61 12.55
C THR A 80 -0.30 -9.73 11.31
N LEU A 81 -1.36 -9.70 10.49
CA LEU A 81 -1.41 -8.82 9.32
C LEU A 81 -1.26 -7.34 9.70
N CYS A 82 -1.97 -6.89 10.73
CA CYS A 82 -1.88 -5.51 11.21
C CYS A 82 -0.46 -5.17 11.66
N MET A 83 0.19 -6.06 12.40
CA MET A 83 1.59 -5.88 12.81
C MET A 83 2.53 -5.83 11.61
N GLU A 84 2.41 -6.77 10.67
CA GLU A 84 3.22 -6.79 9.46
C GLU A 84 3.02 -5.53 8.60
N PHE A 85 1.79 -5.02 8.54
CA PHE A 85 1.46 -3.77 7.84
C PHE A 85 2.09 -2.55 8.50
N GLN A 86 2.15 -2.50 9.83
CA GLN A 86 2.86 -1.43 10.56
C GLN A 86 4.35 -1.42 10.19
N TRP A 87 5.02 -2.58 10.26
CA TRP A 87 6.42 -2.70 9.86
C TRP A 87 6.66 -2.37 8.40
N ALA A 88 5.83 -2.90 7.50
CA ALA A 88 5.88 -2.62 6.08
C ALA A 88 5.70 -1.12 5.78
N THR A 89 4.85 -0.44 6.54
CA THR A 89 4.64 1.01 6.40
C THR A 89 5.89 1.80 6.76
N VAL A 90 6.52 1.49 7.90
CA VAL A 90 7.75 2.15 8.32
C VAL A 90 8.86 1.92 7.30
N ASP A 91 9.01 0.69 6.80
CA ASP A 91 10.02 0.38 5.78
C ASP A 91 9.74 1.08 4.44
N PHE A 92 8.48 1.12 4.00
CA PHE A 92 8.09 1.84 2.78
C PHE A 92 8.42 3.33 2.89
N VAL A 93 8.08 3.96 4.02
CA VAL A 93 8.35 5.39 4.23
C VAL A 93 9.84 5.67 4.33
N ARG A 94 10.62 4.80 4.98
CA ARG A 94 12.09 4.89 4.98
C ARG A 94 12.64 4.89 3.56
N TRP A 95 12.21 3.95 2.72
CA TRP A 95 12.59 3.89 1.30
C TRP A 95 12.14 5.13 0.52
N LEU A 96 10.90 5.58 0.72
CA LEU A 96 10.32 6.74 0.04
C LEU A 96 11.10 8.02 0.38
N VAL A 97 11.34 8.28 1.67
CA VAL A 97 12.01 9.48 2.14
C VAL A 97 13.43 9.54 1.60
N VAL A 98 14.20 8.47 1.76
CA VAL A 98 15.60 8.42 1.35
C VAL A 98 15.74 8.37 -0.17
N GLY A 99 14.93 7.56 -0.85
CA GLY A 99 15.10 7.24 -2.26
C GLY A 99 14.30 8.11 -3.23
N ARG A 100 13.23 8.79 -2.78
CA ARG A 100 12.30 9.49 -3.68
C ARG A 100 11.99 10.92 -3.25
N LEU A 101 12.09 11.25 -1.96
CA LEU A 101 11.79 12.59 -1.45
C LEU A 101 13.04 13.45 -1.21
N CYS A 102 14.25 12.92 -1.43
CA CYS A 102 15.47 13.73 -1.39
C CYS A 102 15.40 14.86 -2.43
N GLY A 103 15.51 16.12 -1.97
CA GLY A 103 15.36 17.31 -2.82
C GLY A 103 13.94 17.57 -3.32
N PHE A 104 12.93 16.90 -2.77
CA PHE A 104 11.54 17.05 -3.17
C PHE A 104 10.96 18.36 -2.62
N THR A 105 10.35 19.14 -3.50
CA THR A 105 9.78 20.46 -3.16
C THR A 105 8.29 20.52 -3.48
N PRO A 106 7.55 21.51 -2.93
CA PRO A 106 6.17 21.76 -3.30
C PRO A 106 5.97 21.96 -4.82
N GLU A 107 6.92 22.61 -5.50
CA GLU A 107 6.88 22.82 -6.95
C GLU A 107 7.04 21.50 -7.71
N THR A 108 7.88 20.60 -7.20
CA THR A 108 8.06 19.26 -7.76
C THR A 108 6.76 18.46 -7.64
N LEU A 109 6.09 18.52 -6.48
CA LEU A 109 4.80 17.89 -6.26
C LEU A 109 3.72 18.45 -7.21
N ALA A 110 3.63 19.77 -7.32
CA ALA A 110 2.68 20.43 -8.22
C ALA A 110 2.95 20.08 -9.70
N SER A 111 4.22 19.97 -10.09
CA SER A 111 4.63 19.51 -11.43
C SER A 111 4.18 18.07 -11.69
N ARG A 112 4.41 17.19 -10.71
CA ARG A 112 4.02 15.79 -10.74
C ARG A 112 2.51 15.57 -10.78
N ALA A 113 1.73 16.39 -10.10
CA ALA A 113 0.26 16.38 -10.15
C ALA A 113 -0.28 16.69 -11.55
N ARG A 114 0.43 17.51 -12.33
CA ARG A 114 0.04 17.87 -13.71
C ARG A 114 0.43 16.79 -14.73
N LYS A 115 1.46 15.99 -14.46
CA LYS A 115 1.89 14.91 -15.33
C LYS A 115 0.99 13.69 -15.09
N LYS A 116 0.15 13.36 -16.07
CA LYS A 116 -0.69 12.14 -16.07
C LYS A 116 0.15 10.88 -16.35
N ASP A 117 1.20 10.66 -15.54
CA ASP A 117 2.01 9.46 -15.61
C ASP A 117 1.41 8.39 -14.70
N ALA A 118 0.97 7.28 -15.31
CA ALA A 118 0.38 6.16 -14.59
C ALA A 118 1.41 5.41 -13.73
N ASN A 119 2.71 5.46 -14.08
CA ASN A 119 3.78 4.83 -13.31
C ASN A 119 4.21 5.67 -12.10
N GLN A 120 3.72 6.89 -11.99
CA GLN A 120 4.06 7.78 -10.90
C GLN A 120 3.14 7.54 -9.70
N ALA A 121 3.73 7.21 -8.55
CA ALA A 121 3.01 6.93 -7.33
C ALA A 121 2.06 8.07 -6.90
N GLU A 122 0.87 7.72 -6.41
CA GLU A 122 -0.09 8.70 -5.87
C GLU A 122 0.52 9.58 -4.77
N CYS A 123 1.27 8.98 -3.84
CA CYS A 123 1.98 9.70 -2.77
C CYS A 123 3.03 10.71 -3.25
N LEU A 124 3.41 10.69 -4.53
CA LEU A 124 4.34 11.63 -5.16
C LEU A 124 3.66 12.72 -5.99
N ARG A 125 2.33 12.71 -6.06
CA ARG A 125 1.51 13.71 -6.77
C ARG A 125 0.35 14.29 -5.96
N SER A 126 -0.08 13.61 -4.90
CA SER A 126 -1.12 14.07 -3.97
C SER A 126 -0.51 14.46 -2.63
N LEU A 127 -0.65 15.74 -2.25
CA LEU A 127 -0.25 16.22 -0.93
C LEU A 127 -1.05 15.54 0.20
N PRO A 128 -2.39 15.40 0.11
CA PRO A 128 -3.16 14.62 1.08
C PRO A 128 -2.62 13.21 1.28
N ARG A 129 -2.32 12.49 0.19
CA ARG A 129 -1.77 11.13 0.27
C ARG A 129 -0.41 11.08 0.95
N LEU A 130 0.48 12.03 0.61
CA LEU A 130 1.80 12.10 1.24
C LEU A 130 1.68 12.38 2.75
N VAL A 131 0.82 13.31 3.14
CA VAL A 131 0.58 13.64 4.56
C VAL A 131 -0.02 12.44 5.31
N TRP A 132 -1.01 11.76 4.72
CA TRP A 132 -1.59 10.54 5.29
C TRP A 132 -0.50 9.49 5.55
N LEU A 133 0.35 9.24 4.56
CA LEU A 133 1.39 8.21 4.66
C LEU A 133 2.43 8.53 5.75
N LEU A 134 2.85 9.79 5.85
CA LEU A 134 3.81 10.21 6.88
C LEU A 134 3.22 10.12 8.30
N ARG A 135 1.93 10.47 8.47
CA ARG A 135 1.22 10.31 9.75
C ARG A 135 1.05 8.85 10.12
N LEU A 136 0.63 8.02 9.17
CA LEU A 136 0.48 6.59 9.38
C LEU A 136 1.81 5.96 9.82
N ALA A 137 2.93 6.32 9.18
CA ALA A 137 4.24 5.83 9.59
C ALA A 137 4.62 6.29 11.01
N GLN A 138 4.30 7.54 11.39
CA GLN A 138 4.52 8.02 12.75
C GLN A 138 3.72 7.21 13.78
N GLU A 139 2.44 6.95 13.51
CA GLU A 139 1.58 6.11 14.36
C GLU A 139 2.11 4.67 14.46
N CYS A 140 2.51 4.09 13.33
CA CYS A 140 3.08 2.73 13.27
C CYS A 140 4.38 2.63 14.08
N MET A 141 5.28 3.62 13.97
CA MET A 141 6.51 3.66 14.78
C MET A 141 6.21 3.70 16.27
N GLY A 142 5.23 4.51 16.70
CA GLY A 142 4.81 4.55 18.11
C GLY A 142 4.29 3.20 18.59
N ALA A 143 3.39 2.57 17.83
CA ALA A 143 2.84 1.26 18.16
C ALA A 143 3.87 0.13 18.19
N ILE A 144 4.93 0.22 17.36
CA ILE A 144 6.04 -0.72 17.37
C ILE A 144 6.89 -0.53 18.64
N GLN A 145 7.23 0.71 18.99
CA GLN A 145 8.04 1.03 20.16
C GLN A 145 7.38 0.60 21.47
N GLU A 146 6.06 0.69 21.58
CA GLU A 146 5.31 0.25 22.77
C GLU A 146 5.33 -1.28 22.98
N ARG A 147 5.72 -2.06 21.97
CA ARG A 147 5.78 -3.53 22.04
C ARG A 147 7.17 -4.08 22.40
N GLU A 148 8.21 -3.26 22.27
CA GLU A 148 9.60 -3.60 22.62
C GLU A 148 9.90 -3.31 24.10
#